data_AF-A0A285UE30-F1
#
_entry.id   AF-A0A285UE30-F1
#
_cell.length_a   1.000
_cell.length_b   1.000
_cell.length_c   1.000
_cell.angle_alpha   90.00
_cell.angle_beta   90.00
_cell.angle_gamma   90.00
#
_symmetry.space_group_name_H-M   'P 1'
#
loop_
_entity.id
_entity.type
_entity.pdbx_description
1 polymer ?
#
loop_
_entity_poly.entity_id
_entity_poly.type
_entity_poly.pdbx_seq_one_letter_code
_entity_poly.pdbx_strand_id
1 'polypeptide(L)'
;MTSPILIAATAASMAVFASPAADRLQDVLTVASDCSDAARQVVADTGGELLSAQPRNGVCVVTVLVPGKGNARPRKVTVRVPIQ
;
A
#
# COMPACT_ATOMS: atom_id res chain seq x y z
N MET A 1 17.19 26.21 64.61
CA MET A 1 17.80 25.43 63.51
C MET A 1 16.72 25.31 62.44
N THR A 2 16.77 26.20 61.43
CA THR A 2 15.73 26.38 60.42
C THR A 2 16.13 25.70 59.14
N SER A 3 15.32 24.74 58.65
CA SER A 3 15.10 24.50 57.21
C SER A 3 14.17 23.31 56.98
N PRO A 4 13.05 23.49 56.27
CA PRO A 4 12.42 22.45 55.48
C PRO A 4 12.72 22.75 53.99
N ILE A 5 13.59 21.97 53.35
CA ILE A 5 13.89 22.11 51.92
C ILE A 5 13.39 20.88 51.16
N LEU A 6 12.26 21.10 50.48
CA LEU A 6 11.91 20.72 49.11
C LEU A 6 11.99 19.23 48.71
N ILE A 7 10.81 18.64 48.49
CA ILE A 7 10.64 17.55 47.53
C ILE A 7 9.80 18.08 46.37
N ALA A 8 10.48 18.48 45.29
CA ALA A 8 9.84 18.84 44.04
C ALA A 8 9.40 17.54 43.33
N ALA A 9 8.10 17.26 43.33
CA ALA A 9 7.51 16.18 42.55
C ALA A 9 7.22 16.69 41.13
N THR A 10 8.13 16.42 40.19
CA THR A 10 7.91 16.70 38.76
C THR A 10 7.13 15.54 38.14
N ALA A 11 5.81 15.70 38.02
CA ALA A 11 4.98 14.81 37.22
C ALA A 11 5.18 15.12 35.73
N ALA A 12 6.02 14.34 35.05
CA ALA A 12 6.17 14.41 33.60
C ALA A 12 5.10 13.51 32.94
N SER A 13 3.94 14.08 32.64
CA SER A 13 2.92 13.42 31.80
C SER A 13 3.30 13.56 30.33
N MET A 14 3.88 12.50 29.75
CA MET A 14 4.07 12.40 28.30
C MET A 14 2.73 11.98 27.66
N ALA A 15 1.99 12.94 27.12
CA ALA A 15 0.87 12.65 26.23
C ALA A 15 1.43 12.15 24.89
N VAL A 16 1.23 10.87 24.58
CA VAL A 16 1.51 10.32 23.25
C VAL A 16 0.41 10.82 22.31
N PHE A 17 0.75 11.82 21.49
CA PHE A 17 -0.10 12.23 20.38
C PHE A 17 0.08 11.21 19.24
N ALA A 18 -0.73 10.16 19.22
CA ALA A 18 -0.84 9.29 18.06
C ALA A 18 -1.42 10.13 16.90
N SER A 19 -0.57 10.47 15.93
CA SER A 19 -0.99 11.26 14.77
C SER A 19 -1.77 10.38 13.80
N PRO A 20 -2.97 10.76 13.35
CA PRO A 20 -3.76 9.98 12.37
C PRO A 20 -3.12 9.89 10.98
N ALA A 21 -2.00 10.59 10.76
CA ALA A 21 -1.21 10.49 9.54
C ALA A 21 -0.50 9.13 9.38
N ALA A 22 -0.17 8.47 10.49
CA ALA A 22 0.43 7.14 10.45
C ALA A 22 -0.58 6.13 9.89
N ASP A 23 -1.82 6.14 10.37
CA ASP A 23 -2.86 5.20 9.92
C ASP A 23 -3.12 5.26 8.40
N ARG A 24 -3.18 6.48 7.83
CA ARG A 24 -3.34 6.65 6.37
C ARG A 24 -2.14 6.18 5.55
N LEU A 25 -0.92 6.36 6.06
CA LEU A 25 0.27 5.90 5.35
C LEU A 25 0.31 4.37 5.30
N GLN A 26 -0.13 3.72 6.37
CA GLN A 26 -0.20 2.26 6.50
C GLN A 26 -1.27 1.68 5.57
N ASP A 27 -2.43 2.32 5.46
CA ASP A 27 -3.49 1.94 4.51
C ASP A 27 -2.99 2.05 3.05
N VAL A 28 -2.36 3.17 2.68
CA VAL A 28 -1.80 3.37 1.34
C VAL A 28 -0.71 2.34 1.02
N LEU A 29 0.13 1.99 2.00
CA LEU A 29 1.18 0.99 1.83
C LEU A 29 0.61 -0.41 1.63
N THR A 30 -0.42 -0.77 2.40
CA THR A 30 -1.12 -2.06 2.31
C THR A 30 -1.77 -2.21 0.92
N VAL A 31 -2.56 -1.22 0.51
CA VAL A 31 -3.23 -1.22 -0.81
C VAL A 31 -2.23 -1.27 -1.96
N ALA A 32 -1.07 -0.60 -1.84
CA ALA A 32 -0.01 -0.67 -2.86
C ALA A 32 0.66 -2.05 -2.90
N SER A 33 0.81 -2.71 -1.76
CA SER A 33 1.33 -4.08 -1.65
C SER A 33 0.37 -5.07 -2.32
N ASP A 34 -0.92 -5.01 -2.00
CA ASP A 34 -1.94 -5.92 -2.58
C ASP A 34 -2.04 -5.76 -4.10
N CYS A 35 -1.93 -4.52 -4.59
CA CYS A 35 -1.91 -4.25 -6.01
C CYS A 35 -0.67 -4.84 -6.72
N SER A 36 0.47 -4.87 -6.02
CA SER A 36 1.71 -5.45 -6.55
C SER A 36 1.61 -6.97 -6.66
N ASP A 37 0.96 -7.60 -5.68
CA ASP A 37 0.72 -9.04 -5.66
C ASP A 37 -0.27 -9.45 -6.75
N ALA A 38 -1.39 -8.71 -6.85
CA ALA A 38 -2.35 -8.86 -7.93
C ALA A 38 -1.69 -8.71 -9.31
N ALA A 39 -0.82 -7.72 -9.48
CA ALA A 39 -0.11 -7.51 -10.74
C ALA A 39 0.78 -8.71 -11.11
N ARG A 40 1.53 -9.25 -10.15
CA ARG A 40 2.35 -10.45 -10.35
C ARG A 40 1.52 -11.66 -10.76
N GLN A 41 0.36 -11.84 -10.13
CA GLN A 41 -0.57 -12.91 -10.48
C GLN A 41 -1.11 -12.77 -11.90
N VAL A 42 -1.63 -11.58 -12.28
CA VAL A 42 -2.15 -11.35 -13.63
C VAL A 42 -1.08 -11.54 -14.70
N VAL A 43 0.15 -11.11 -14.44
CA VAL A 43 1.29 -11.32 -15.35
C VAL A 43 1.59 -12.81 -15.53
N ALA A 44 1.65 -13.57 -14.43
CA ALA A 44 1.89 -15.01 -14.47
C ALA A 44 0.76 -15.76 -15.21
N ASP A 45 -0.49 -15.38 -14.98
CA ASP A 45 -1.67 -16.00 -15.58
C ASP A 45 -1.80 -15.69 -17.08
N THR A 46 -1.45 -14.46 -17.48
CA THR A 46 -1.56 -14.02 -18.87
C THR A 46 -0.31 -14.30 -19.71
N GLY A 47 0.84 -14.54 -19.08
CA GLY A 47 2.14 -14.65 -19.75
C GLY A 47 2.56 -13.38 -20.49
N GLY A 48 2.01 -12.23 -20.07
CA GLY A 48 2.27 -10.92 -20.67
C GLY A 48 3.28 -10.08 -19.90
N GLU A 49 3.49 -8.85 -20.35
CA GLU A 49 4.30 -7.84 -19.65
C GLU A 49 3.39 -6.86 -18.91
N LEU A 50 3.75 -6.48 -17.69
CA LEU A 50 3.00 -5.48 -16.93
C LEU A 50 3.22 -4.08 -17.50
N LEU A 51 2.14 -3.40 -17.88
CA LEU A 51 2.19 -1.98 -18.28
C LEU A 51 1.85 -1.06 -17.12
N SER A 52 0.88 -1.42 -16.29
CA SER A 52 0.52 -0.66 -15.10
C SER A 52 -0.28 -1.50 -14.12
N ALA A 53 -0.15 -1.17 -12.83
CA ALA A 53 -1.01 -1.67 -11.77
C ALA A 53 -1.33 -0.48 -10.87
N GLN A 54 -2.61 -0.14 -10.75
CA GLN A 54 -3.02 1.00 -9.92
C GLN A 54 -4.27 0.68 -9.11
N PRO A 55 -4.29 1.05 -7.82
CA PRO A 55 -5.49 0.94 -7.01
C PRO A 55 -6.52 2.01 -7.41
N ARG A 56 -7.78 1.60 -7.51
CA ARG A 56 -8.94 2.44 -7.83
C ARG A 56 -10.16 1.91 -7.08
N ASN A 57 -10.69 2.70 -6.14
CA ASN A 57 -11.97 2.44 -5.46
C ASN A 57 -12.12 1.00 -4.93
N GLY A 58 -11.15 0.49 -4.16
CA GLY A 58 -11.27 -0.89 -3.64
C GLY A 58 -10.94 -1.99 -4.65
N VAL A 59 -10.35 -1.64 -5.81
CA VAL A 59 -9.98 -2.60 -6.86
C VAL A 59 -8.61 -2.24 -7.43
N CYS A 60 -7.74 -3.22 -7.62
CA CYS A 60 -6.54 -3.06 -8.42
C CYS A 60 -6.85 -3.18 -9.91
N VAL A 61 -6.57 -2.13 -10.67
CA VAL A 61 -6.66 -2.15 -12.14
C VAL A 61 -5.28 -2.46 -12.69
N VAL A 62 -5.13 -3.66 -13.21
CA VAL A 62 -3.88 -4.17 -13.78
C VAL A 62 -4.00 -4.19 -15.29
N THR A 63 -3.03 -3.61 -16.00
CA THR A 63 -2.95 -3.65 -17.45
C THR A 63 -1.70 -4.40 -17.87
N VAL A 64 -1.87 -5.43 -18.68
CA VAL A 64 -0.80 -6.25 -19.22
C VAL A 64 -0.82 -6.24 -20.75
N LEU A 65 0.35 -6.39 -21.34
CA LEU A 65 0.54 -6.59 -22.76
C LEU A 65 0.80 -8.07 -23.03
N VAL A 66 -0.19 -8.77 -23.56
CA VAL A 66 -0.07 -10.20 -23.87
C VAL A 66 0.52 -10.33 -25.27
N PRO A 67 1.67 -11.01 -25.44
CA PRO A 67 2.26 -11.24 -26.76
C PRO A 67 1.31 -12.05 -27.63
N GLY A 68 1.20 -11.66 -28.90
CA GLY A 68 0.50 -12.48 -29.89
C GLY A 68 1.33 -13.71 -30.26
N LYS A 69 0.69 -14.78 -30.74
CA LYS A 69 1.41 -15.93 -31.29
C LYS A 69 1.97 -15.58 -32.68
N GLY A 70 3.26 -15.87 -32.91
CA GLY A 70 3.93 -15.57 -34.18
C GLY A 70 3.96 -14.07 -34.49
N ASN A 71 3.48 -13.68 -35.67
CA ASN A 71 3.41 -12.28 -36.10
C ASN A 71 2.14 -11.54 -35.63
N ALA A 72 1.33 -12.15 -34.75
CA ALA A 72 0.13 -11.50 -34.25
C ALA A 72 0.48 -10.31 -33.34
N ARG A 73 -0.27 -9.21 -33.49
CA ARG A 73 -0.08 -8.00 -32.69
C ARG A 73 -0.32 -8.29 -31.18
N PRO A 74 0.53 -7.77 -30.28
CA PRO A 74 0.28 -7.85 -28.84
C PRO A 74 -1.07 -7.26 -28.45
N ARG A 75 -1.73 -7.87 -27.45
CA ARG A 75 -3.05 -7.49 -26.95
C ARG A 75 -2.91 -6.80 -25.62
N LYS A 76 -3.49 -5.61 -25.50
CA LYS A 76 -3.62 -4.92 -24.21
C LYS A 76 -4.81 -5.52 -23.46
N VAL A 77 -4.55 -6.14 -22.32
CA VAL A 77 -5.56 -6.74 -21.46
C VAL A 77 -5.59 -5.95 -20.15
N THR A 78 -6.78 -5.51 -19.74
CA THR A 78 -6.97 -4.84 -18.45
C THR A 78 -7.83 -5.72 -17.56
N VAL A 79 -7.29 -6.09 -16.41
CA VAL A 79 -7.93 -6.95 -15.41
C VAL A 79 -8.21 -6.13 -14.16
N ARG A 80 -9.35 -6.41 -13.53
CA ARG A 80 -9.77 -5.78 -12.28
C ARG A 80 -9.71 -6.83 -11.19
N VAL A 81 -8.81 -6.65 -10.23
CA VAL A 81 -8.62 -7.56 -9.11
C VAL A 81 -9.15 -6.86 -7.85
N PRO A 82 -10.13 -7.44 -7.12
CA PRO A 82 -10.56 -6.88 -5.86
C PRO A 82 -9.39 -6.90 -4.87
N ILE A 83 -9.16 -5.80 -4.15
CA ILE A 83 -8.25 -5.77 -3.00
C ILE A 83 -9.05 -6.23 -1.77
N GLN A 84 -8.46 -7.13 -0.98
CA GLN A 84 -9.10 -7.76 0.17
C GLN A 84 -8.61 -7.16 1.48
#